data_AF-A0A6G3UKL1-F1
#
_entry.id   AF-A0A6G3UKL1-F1
#
_cell.length_a   1.000
_cell.length_b   1.000
_cell.length_c   1.000
_cell.angle_alpha   90.00
_cell.angle_beta   90.00
_cell.angle_gamma   90.00
#
_symmetry.space_group_name_H-M   'P 1'
#
loop_
_entity.id
_entity.type
_entity.pdbx_description
1 polymer ?
#
loop_
_entity_poly.entity_id
_entity_poly.type
_entity_poly.pdbx_seq_one_letter_code
_entity_poly.pdbx_strand_id
1 'polypeptide(L)'
;APPPGADPGPDALLELLGARAAAIPRLRMRVRDVLLPVGGAAWSTDPDFDVHHHVRRVRLPAEETAPGGPGFMGAATRLAGELMERPLRRGLPPWEMYLIDGPAGGPFAVLVKLHHALA
;
A
#
# COMPACT_ATOMS: atom_id res chain seq x y z
N ALA A 1 -4.04 18.47 -16.71
CA ALA A 1 -2.97 17.55 -16.29
C ALA A 1 -1.75 18.39 -15.93
N PRO A 2 -0.99 18.04 -14.87
CA PRO A 2 0.29 18.71 -14.60
C PRO A 2 1.24 18.55 -15.80
N PRO A 3 2.17 19.50 -16.02
CA PRO A 3 3.11 19.42 -17.14
C PRO A 3 4.03 18.20 -16.98
N PRO A 4 4.47 17.57 -18.09
CA PRO A 4 5.42 16.46 -18.02
C PRO A 4 6.71 16.93 -17.32
N GLY A 5 7.07 16.25 -16.23
CA GLY A 5 8.26 16.56 -15.43
C GLY A 5 8.04 17.42 -14.19
N ALA A 6 6.82 17.91 -13.93
CA ALA A 6 6.51 18.45 -12.60
C ALA A 6 6.37 17.29 -11.61
N ASP A 7 7.09 17.36 -10.48
CA ASP A 7 6.84 16.50 -9.33
C ASP A 7 5.37 16.70 -8.91
N PRO A 8 4.50 15.68 -9.07
CA PRO A 8 3.09 15.81 -8.71
C PRO A 8 2.92 16.04 -7.20
N GLY A 9 3.96 15.79 -6.41
CA GLY A 9 3.91 15.81 -4.97
C GLY A 9 3.30 14.51 -4.43
N PRO A 10 3.54 14.23 -3.15
CA PRO A 10 3.18 12.94 -2.55
C PRO A 10 1.67 12.69 -2.49
N ASP A 11 0.86 13.74 -2.36
CA ASP A 11 -0.60 13.59 -2.28
C ASP A 11 -1.20 13.23 -3.65
N ALA A 12 -0.76 13.87 -4.73
CA ALA A 12 -1.20 13.51 -6.07
C ALA A 12 -0.68 12.12 -6.49
N LEU A 13 0.51 11.70 -6.02
CA LEU A 13 0.99 10.34 -6.22
C LEU A 13 0.14 9.32 -5.46
N LEU A 14 -0.24 9.62 -4.22
CA LEU A 14 -1.14 8.78 -3.42
C LEU A 14 -2.51 8.62 -4.08
N GLU A 15 -3.09 9.72 -4.57
CA GLU A 15 -4.35 9.72 -5.33
C GLU A 15 -4.24 8.90 -6.61
N LEU A 16 -3.15 9.07 -7.38
CA LEU A 16 -2.90 8.31 -8.60
C LEU A 16 -2.82 6.80 -8.30
N LEU A 17 -2.04 6.41 -7.29
CA LEU A 17 -1.90 5.01 -6.89
C LEU A 17 -3.25 4.42 -6.43
N GLY A 18 -4.00 5.17 -5.64
CA GLY A 18 -5.36 4.81 -5.22
C GLY A 18 -6.31 4.61 -6.40
N ALA A 19 -6.38 5.58 -7.31
CA ALA A 19 -7.24 5.51 -8.49
C ALA A 19 -6.88 4.31 -9.38
N ARG A 20 -5.58 4.04 -9.59
CA ARG A 20 -5.11 2.89 -10.38
C ARG A 20 -5.44 1.56 -9.71
N ALA A 21 -5.23 1.45 -8.40
CA ALA A 21 -5.56 0.24 -7.67
C ALA A 21 -7.08 -0.04 -7.65
N ALA A 22 -7.90 0.98 -7.41
CA ALA A 22 -9.35 0.87 -7.39
C ALA A 22 -9.95 0.47 -8.76
N ALA A 23 -9.26 0.80 -9.85
CA ALA A 23 -9.65 0.42 -11.20
C ALA A 23 -9.41 -1.07 -11.52
N ILE A 24 -8.66 -1.81 -10.70
CA ILE A 24 -8.36 -3.23 -10.90
C ILE A 24 -9.43 -4.07 -10.18
N PRO A 25 -10.34 -4.77 -10.89
CA PRO A 25 -11.45 -5.50 -10.25
C PRO A 25 -10.99 -6.54 -9.23
N ARG A 26 -9.85 -7.19 -9.48
CA ARG A 26 -9.29 -8.23 -8.61
C ARG A 26 -8.86 -7.68 -7.24
N LEU A 27 -8.40 -6.43 -7.18
CA LEU A 27 -8.02 -5.78 -5.92
C LEU A 27 -9.22 -5.37 -5.06
N ARG A 28 -10.44 -5.52 -5.58
CA ARG A 28 -11.69 -5.28 -4.84
C ARG A 28 -12.29 -6.57 -4.27
N MET A 29 -11.62 -7.70 -4.47
CA MET A 29 -12.11 -9.00 -4.01
C MET A 29 -11.55 -9.35 -2.64
N ARG A 30 -12.40 -9.88 -1.77
CA ARG A 30 -12.04 -10.43 -0.46
C ARG A 30 -12.39 -11.90 -0.36
N VAL A 31 -11.63 -12.59 0.48
CA VAL A 31 -11.93 -13.98 0.87
C VAL A 31 -12.93 -13.94 2.01
N ARG A 32 -14.01 -14.70 1.90
CA ARG A 32 -14.99 -14.93 2.97
C ARG A 32 -15.10 -16.41 3.27
N ASP A 33 -15.36 -16.72 4.53
CA ASP A 33 -15.75 -18.06 4.95
C ASP A 33 -17.14 -18.39 4.39
N VAL A 34 -17.31 -19.63 3.93
CA VAL A 34 -18.60 -20.13 3.45
C VAL A 34 -19.12 -21.23 4.38
N LEU A 35 -20.45 -21.36 4.44
CA LEU A 35 -21.09 -22.36 5.30
C LEU A 35 -20.80 -23.80 4.84
N LEU A 36 -20.74 -24.01 3.52
CA LEU A 36 -20.49 -25.32 2.91
C LEU A 36 -19.53 -25.19 1.72
N PRO A 37 -18.51 -26.06 1.62
CA PRO A 37 -18.09 -27.04 2.63
C PRO A 37 -17.56 -26.36 3.91
N VAL A 38 -17.67 -27.05 5.05
CA VAL A 38 -17.16 -26.52 6.34
C VAL A 38 -15.66 -26.26 6.23
N GLY A 39 -15.22 -25.06 6.59
CA GLY A 39 -13.84 -24.60 6.43
C GLY A 39 -13.51 -24.12 5.00
N GLY A 40 -14.50 -24.03 4.12
CA GLY A 40 -14.35 -23.50 2.78
C GLY A 40 -14.21 -21.97 2.77
N ALA A 41 -13.56 -21.47 1.73
CA ALA A 41 -13.37 -20.05 1.48
C ALA A 41 -13.78 -19.71 0.04
N ALA A 42 -14.47 -18.59 -0.15
CA ALA A 42 -14.86 -18.10 -1.46
C ALA A 42 -14.43 -16.64 -1.67
N TRP A 43 -14.11 -16.32 -2.92
CA TRP A 43 -13.85 -14.96 -3.34
C TRP A 43 -15.16 -14.24 -3.61
N SER A 44 -15.29 -13.01 -3.10
CA SER A 44 -16.42 -12.13 -3.37
C SER A 44 -15.94 -10.70 -3.53
N THR A 45 -16.62 -9.91 -4.35
CA THR A 45 -16.39 -8.46 -4.37
C THR A 45 -16.76 -7.87 -3.02
N ASP A 46 -15.94 -6.96 -2.52
CA ASP A 46 -16.23 -6.22 -1.31
C ASP A 46 -17.20 -5.06 -1.62
N PRO A 47 -18.45 -5.09 -1.13
CA PRO A 47 -19.43 -4.03 -1.42
C PRO A 47 -19.02 -2.68 -0.80
N ASP A 48 -18.28 -2.72 0.30
CA ASP A 48 -17.83 -1.54 1.05
C ASP A 48 -16.36 -1.21 0.72
N PHE A 49 -15.89 -1.60 -0.47
CA PHE A 49 -14.51 -1.37 -0.88
C PHE A 49 -14.17 0.13 -0.85
N ASP A 50 -13.22 0.47 0.01
CA ASP A 50 -12.61 1.79 0.08
C ASP A 50 -11.08 1.66 -0.06
N VAL A 51 -10.54 2.25 -1.12
CA VAL A 51 -9.11 2.20 -1.43
C VAL A 51 -8.25 2.89 -0.38
N HIS A 52 -8.80 3.85 0.37
CA HIS A 52 -8.09 4.53 1.46
C HIS A 52 -7.78 3.62 2.65
N HIS A 53 -8.44 2.46 2.75
CA HIS A 53 -8.07 1.42 3.71
C HIS A 53 -6.77 0.70 3.31
N HIS A 54 -6.45 0.66 2.02
CA HIS A 54 -5.37 -0.12 1.43
C HIS A 54 -4.15 0.71 1.04
N VAL A 55 -4.37 1.94 0.54
CA VAL A 55 -3.31 2.83 0.06
C VAL A 55 -3.03 3.88 1.13
N ARG A 56 -1.84 3.82 1.73
CA ARG A 56 -1.43 4.67 2.85
C ARG A 56 -0.15 5.43 2.53
N ARG A 57 -0.03 6.62 3.09
CA ARG A 57 1.21 7.41 3.07
C ARG A 57 1.94 7.25 4.39
N VAL A 58 3.25 7.06 4.34
CA VAL A 58 4.12 7.08 5.51
C VAL A 58 5.30 8.00 5.22
N ARG A 59 5.50 9.00 6.07
CA ARG A 59 6.66 9.87 6.00
C ARG A 59 7.75 9.33 6.92
N LEU A 60 8.95 9.17 6.38
CA LEU A 60 10.12 8.82 7.18
C LEU A 60 10.53 10.00 8.07
N PRO A 61 10.96 9.74 9.32
CA PRO A 61 11.50 10.78 10.18
C PRO A 61 12.73 11.44 9.55
N ALA A 62 12.84 12.76 9.69
CA ALA A 62 13.89 13.54 9.03
C ALA A 62 15.29 13.11 9.51
N GLU A 63 15.41 12.76 10.78
CA GLU A 63 16.63 12.27 11.44
C GLU A 63 17.17 10.97 10.81
N GLU A 64 16.31 10.07 10.32
CA GLU A 64 16.74 8.83 9.67
C GLU A 64 17.30 9.11 8.27
N THR A 65 16.83 10.19 7.64
CA THR A 65 17.27 10.61 6.30
C THR A 65 18.42 11.62 6.32
N ALA A 66 18.80 12.10 7.51
CA ALA A 66 19.88 13.07 7.69
C ALA A 66 21.27 12.43 7.48
N PRO A 67 22.31 13.24 7.15
CA PRO A 67 23.69 12.77 7.09
C PRO A 67 24.12 12.10 8.40
N GLY A 68 24.72 10.90 8.31
CA GLY A 68 25.11 10.09 9.47
C GLY A 68 24.01 9.13 9.96
N GLY A 69 22.78 9.25 9.46
CA GLY A 69 21.72 8.26 9.62
C GLY A 69 21.79 7.13 8.59
N PRO A 70 20.84 6.17 8.63
CA PRO A 70 20.75 5.08 7.65
C PRO A 70 20.47 5.56 6.21
N GLY A 71 20.06 6.82 6.04
CA GLY A 71 19.66 7.39 4.76
C GLY A 71 18.29 6.87 4.32
N PHE A 72 17.74 7.50 3.26
CA PHE A 72 16.39 7.18 2.79
C PHE A 72 16.16 5.69 2.52
N MET A 73 17.06 5.05 1.76
CA MET A 73 16.89 3.64 1.40
C MET A 73 17.00 2.70 2.61
N GLY A 74 17.91 2.98 3.55
CA GLY A 74 18.03 2.18 4.77
C GLY A 74 16.80 2.28 5.65
N ALA A 75 16.30 3.51 5.86
CA ALA A 75 15.09 3.77 6.63
C ALA A 75 13.82 3.19 5.97
N ALA A 76 13.68 3.35 4.65
CA ALA A 76 12.57 2.78 3.88
C ALA A 76 12.58 1.24 3.91
N THR A 77 13.76 0.62 3.82
CA THR A 77 13.90 -0.85 3.89
C THR A 77 13.57 -1.38 5.28
N ARG A 78 14.03 -0.70 6.34
CA ARG A 78 13.67 -1.05 7.73
C ARG A 78 12.15 -1.00 7.92
N LEU A 79 11.52 0.12 7.54
CA LEU A 79 10.06 0.29 7.62
C LEU A 79 9.32 -0.77 6.78
N ALA A 80 9.82 -1.08 5.59
CA ALA A 80 9.23 -2.12 4.75
C ALA A 80 9.26 -3.49 5.45
N GLY A 81 10.35 -3.83 6.14
CA GLY A 81 10.44 -5.03 6.98
C GLY A 81 9.35 -5.07 8.06
N GLU A 82 9.23 -3.99 8.83
CA GLU A 82 8.21 -3.88 9.89
C GLU A 82 6.77 -3.97 9.36
N LEU A 83 6.50 -3.43 8.17
CA LEU A 83 5.20 -3.54 7.51
C LEU A 83 4.97 -4.95 6.93
N MET A 84 6.01 -5.64 6.47
CA MET A 84 5.92 -7.03 6.00
C MET A 84 5.58 -8.00 7.13
N GLU A 85 6.03 -7.75 8.36
CA GLU A 85 5.73 -8.60 9.52
C GLU A 85 4.25 -8.54 9.96
N ARG A 86 3.56 -7.43 9.70
CA ARG A 86 2.16 -7.23 10.14
C ARG A 86 1.18 -8.03 9.28
N PRO A 87 0.35 -8.93 9.82
CA PRO A 87 -0.61 -9.66 9.00
C PRO A 87 -1.58 -8.72 8.26
N LEU A 88 -1.94 -9.08 7.02
CA LEU A 88 -3.00 -8.38 6.29
C LEU A 88 -4.32 -8.50 7.06
N ARG A 89 -5.09 -7.41 7.12
CA ARG A 89 -6.38 -7.40 7.80
C ARG A 89 -7.34 -8.38 7.13
N ARG A 90 -7.87 -9.32 7.91
CA ARG A 90 -8.91 -10.26 7.45
C ARG A 90 -10.22 -9.51 7.19
N GLY A 91 -11.03 -10.05 6.28
CA GLY A 91 -12.34 -9.48 5.95
C GLY A 91 -12.30 -8.31 4.97
N LEU A 92 -11.11 -7.80 4.62
CA LEU A 92 -10.87 -6.86 3.52
C LEU A 92 -10.20 -7.58 2.34
N PRO A 93 -10.13 -6.97 1.14
CA PRO A 93 -9.26 -7.44 0.09
C PRO A 93 -7.82 -7.62 0.58
N PRO A 94 -7.17 -8.78 0.35
CA PRO A 94 -5.95 -9.13 1.07
C PRO A 94 -4.70 -8.52 0.42
N TRP A 95 -4.62 -7.19 0.42
CA TRP A 95 -3.47 -6.42 -0.03
C TRP A 95 -3.41 -5.06 0.66
N GLU A 96 -2.22 -4.47 0.70
CA GLU A 96 -1.94 -3.12 1.19
C GLU A 96 -0.85 -2.49 0.31
N MET A 97 -0.85 -1.16 0.23
CA MET A 97 0.15 -0.38 -0.48
C MET A 97 0.56 0.82 0.37
N TYR A 98 1.86 1.08 0.45
CA TYR A 98 2.42 2.19 1.20
C TYR A 98 3.28 3.05 0.28
N LEU A 99 2.92 4.33 0.17
CA LEU A 99 3.80 5.36 -0.36
C LEU A 99 4.68 5.85 0.80
N ILE A 100 5.98 5.53 0.72
CA ILE A 100 6.97 5.91 1.71
C ILE A 100 7.74 7.12 1.15
N ASP A 101 7.62 8.28 1.79
CA ASP A 101 8.31 9.50 1.36
C ASP A 101 9.28 10.03 2.42
N GLY A 102 10.30 10.75 1.92
CA GLY A 102 11.24 11.49 2.75
C GLY A 102 10.87 12.98 2.85
N PRO A 103 11.84 13.83 3.20
CA PRO A 103 11.71 15.28 3.14
C PRO A 103 11.22 15.77 1.76
N ALA A 104 10.58 16.93 1.73
CA ALA A 104 10.00 17.50 0.51
C ALA A 104 11.04 17.61 -0.63
N GLY A 105 10.66 17.17 -1.84
CA GLY A 105 11.55 17.10 -3.00
C GLY A 105 12.59 15.96 -2.95
N GLY A 106 12.53 15.11 -1.93
CA GLY A 106 13.36 13.93 -1.80
C GLY A 106 12.79 12.68 -2.49
N PRO A 107 13.51 11.55 -2.43
CA PRO A 107 13.05 10.28 -2.99
C PRO A 107 11.81 9.74 -2.28
N PHE A 108 11.10 8.85 -2.97
CA PHE A 108 10.03 8.04 -2.43
C PHE A 108 10.22 6.56 -2.80
N ALA A 109 9.51 5.69 -2.10
CA ALA A 109 9.40 4.27 -2.39
C ALA A 109 7.94 3.84 -2.33
N VAL A 110 7.57 2.82 -3.11
CA VAL A 110 6.25 2.20 -3.03
C VAL A 110 6.42 0.75 -2.58
N LEU A 111 5.80 0.42 -1.46
CA LEU A 111 5.72 -0.94 -0.97
C LEU A 111 4.34 -1.50 -1.33
N VAL A 112 4.30 -2.64 -2.01
CA VAL A 112 3.07 -3.39 -2.26
C VAL A 112 3.14 -4.72 -1.52
N LYS A 113 2.15 -4.97 -0.68
CA LYS A 113 1.96 -6.23 0.03
C LYS A 113 0.69 -6.88 -0.47
N LEU A 114 0.74 -8.13 -0.90
CA LEU A 114 -0.45 -8.87 -1.29
C LEU A 114 -0.36 -10.31 -0.84
N HIS A 115 -1.50 -10.91 -0.52
CA HIS A 115 -1.57 -12.33 -0.25
C HIS A 115 -1.46 -13.11 -1.56
N HIS A 116 -0.65 -14.18 -1.60
CA HIS A 116 -0.41 -14.97 -2.82
C HIS A 116 -1.69 -15.51 -3.48
N ALA A 117 -2.78 -15.68 -2.72
CA ALA A 117 -4.06 -16.09 -3.29
C ALA A 117 -4.69 -15.07 -4.28
N LEU A 118 -4.19 -13.83 -4.33
CA LEU A 118 -4.55 -12.86 -5.37
C LEU A 118 -3.78 -13.06 -6.69
N ALA A 119 -2.66 -13.79 -6.67
CA ALA A 119 -1.77 -14.03 -7.81
C ALA A 119 -2.07 -15.35 -8.52
#